data_AF-A0A645G2F6-F1
#
_entry.id   AF-A0A645G2F6-F1
#
_cell.length_a   1.000
_cell.length_b   1.000
_cell.length_c   1.000
_cell.angle_alpha   90.00
_cell.angle_beta   90.00
_cell.angle_gamma   90.00
#
_symmetry.space_group_name_H-M   'P 1'
#
loop_
_entity.id
_entity.type
_entity.pdbx_description
1 polymer ?
#
loop_
_entity_poly.entity_id
_entity_poly.type
_entity_poly.pdbx_seq_one_letter_code
_entity_poly.pdbx_strand_id
1 'polypeptide(L)'
;MQGRYEGFGPSGSLIIAETLTSNVNRTIANVRSIFNKKGGNIGAAGSVSYMFDNTGVIVFEGTDPDHIFEILLNAEVDVRDVTEEEGNIVIYTESTDLHKGIAALKAAGITEFSTTELEMIAQSEIELSPEDLEVFAGLVDALEDDDDVQKVYHNVANL
;
A
#
# COMPACT_ATOMS: atom_id res chain seq x y z
N MET A 1 0.38 -19.04 -4.37
CA MET A 1 -0.87 -18.45 -4.90
C MET A 1 -1.04 -17.11 -4.23
N GLN A 2 -1.17 -16.05 -5.03
CA GLN A 2 -1.45 -14.72 -4.51
C GLN A 2 -2.92 -14.63 -4.09
N GLY A 3 -3.21 -13.93 -3.00
CA GLY A 3 -4.56 -13.69 -2.52
C GLY A 3 -4.69 -12.30 -1.90
N ARG A 4 -5.88 -11.72 -1.99
CA ARG A 4 -6.23 -10.45 -1.35
C ARG A 4 -7.45 -10.67 -0.48
N TYR A 5 -7.33 -10.31 0.79
CA TYR A 5 -8.40 -10.35 1.76
C TYR A 5 -8.72 -8.94 2.22
N GLU A 6 -10.00 -8.65 2.31
CA GLU A 6 -10.51 -7.31 2.56
C GLU A 6 -11.38 -7.35 3.82
N GLY A 7 -11.33 -6.32 4.64
CA GLY A 7 -12.08 -6.28 5.88
C GLY A 7 -12.15 -4.90 6.51
N PHE A 8 -12.87 -4.86 7.63
CA PHE A 8 -13.13 -3.66 8.40
C PHE A 8 -12.58 -3.83 9.81
N GLY A 9 -11.91 -2.81 10.34
CA GLY A 9 -11.50 -2.72 11.73
C GLY A 9 -12.47 -1.88 12.57
N PRO A 10 -12.05 -1.48 13.79
CA PRO A 10 -12.76 -0.52 14.63
C PRO A 10 -13.17 0.75 13.89
N SER A 11 -14.35 1.29 14.25
CA SER A 11 -14.93 2.51 13.68
C SER A 11 -15.04 2.53 12.14
N GLY A 12 -15.08 1.35 11.50
CA GLY A 12 -15.23 1.23 10.05
C GLY A 12 -13.94 1.50 9.27
N SER A 13 -12.79 1.50 9.93
CA SER A 13 -11.47 1.48 9.27
C SER A 13 -11.39 0.37 8.24
N LEU A 14 -10.70 0.62 7.14
CA LEU A 14 -10.58 -0.28 6.01
C LEU A 14 -9.22 -0.97 6.03
N ILE A 15 -9.19 -2.27 5.76
CA ILE A 15 -7.95 -3.06 5.73
C ILE A 15 -7.94 -3.98 4.50
N ILE A 16 -6.79 -4.01 3.81
CA ILE A 16 -6.45 -4.99 2.78
C ILE A 16 -5.24 -5.78 3.25
N ALA A 17 -5.32 -7.11 3.26
CA ALA A 17 -4.19 -7.99 3.48
C ALA A 17 -3.87 -8.76 2.18
N GLU A 18 -2.68 -8.55 1.64
CA GLU A 18 -2.16 -9.30 0.50
C GLU A 18 -1.32 -10.48 0.98
N THR A 19 -1.49 -11.62 0.33
CA THR A 19 -0.94 -12.90 0.79
C THR A 19 -0.27 -13.67 -0.34
N LEU A 20 0.70 -14.50 0.02
CA LEU A 20 1.35 -15.45 -0.88
C LEU A 20 1.47 -16.82 -0.22
N THR A 21 0.56 -17.74 -0.59
CA THR A 21 0.43 -19.02 0.12
C THR A 21 0.40 -20.23 -0.81
N SER A 22 0.79 -21.39 -0.30
CA SER A 22 0.50 -22.70 -0.93
C SER A 22 -0.85 -23.29 -0.51
N ASN A 23 -1.50 -22.74 0.53
CA ASN A 23 -2.77 -23.25 1.06
C ASN A 23 -3.76 -22.10 1.35
N VAL A 24 -4.58 -21.78 0.35
CA VAL A 24 -5.58 -20.69 0.42
C VAL A 24 -6.59 -20.91 1.54
N ASN A 25 -7.02 -22.16 1.78
CA ASN A 25 -8.03 -22.47 2.80
C ASN A 25 -7.52 -22.26 4.22
N ARG A 26 -6.24 -22.59 4.49
CA ARG A 26 -5.60 -22.26 5.78
C ARG A 26 -5.49 -20.76 5.95
N THR A 27 -4.98 -20.08 4.93
CA THR A 27 -4.73 -18.63 4.98
C THR A 27 -6.02 -17.85 5.27
N ILE A 28 -7.10 -18.10 4.53
CA ILE A 28 -8.38 -17.42 4.79
C ILE A 28 -8.95 -17.75 6.18
N ALA A 29 -8.73 -18.96 6.69
CA ALA A 29 -9.17 -19.32 8.04
C ALA A 29 -8.35 -18.56 9.11
N ASN A 30 -7.04 -18.43 8.93
CA ASN A 30 -6.16 -17.67 9.81
C ASN A 30 -6.50 -16.19 9.79
N VAL A 31 -6.50 -15.56 8.62
CA VAL A 31 -6.84 -14.13 8.44
C VAL A 31 -8.20 -13.83 9.05
N ARG A 32 -9.23 -14.65 8.76
CA ARG A 32 -10.56 -14.48 9.38
C ARG A 32 -10.50 -14.60 10.89
N SER A 33 -9.72 -15.53 11.44
CA SER A 33 -9.56 -15.66 12.88
C SER A 33 -8.88 -14.45 13.51
N ILE A 34 -7.91 -13.84 12.83
CA ILE A 34 -7.21 -12.64 13.28
C ILE A 34 -8.21 -11.47 13.37
N PHE A 35 -8.93 -11.17 12.28
CA PHE A 35 -9.98 -10.15 12.25
C PHE A 35 -10.97 -10.32 13.42
N ASN A 36 -11.56 -11.52 13.55
CA ASN A 36 -12.58 -11.79 14.57
C ASN A 36 -12.05 -11.65 16.02
N LYS A 37 -10.77 -11.91 16.27
CA LYS A 37 -10.16 -11.82 17.61
C LYS A 37 -9.69 -10.41 17.96
N LYS A 38 -9.41 -9.58 16.96
CA LYS A 38 -8.79 -8.25 17.11
C LYS A 38 -9.74 -7.12 16.74
N GLY A 39 -11.05 -7.30 16.96
CA GLY A 39 -12.04 -6.23 16.82
C GLY A 39 -12.40 -5.85 15.38
N GLY A 40 -12.06 -6.69 14.39
CA GLY A 40 -12.41 -6.50 12.99
C GLY A 40 -13.34 -7.58 12.44
N ASN A 41 -13.77 -7.40 11.19
CA ASN A 41 -14.55 -8.38 10.44
C ASN A 41 -14.08 -8.46 8.99
N ILE A 42 -13.97 -9.68 8.46
CA ILE A 42 -13.64 -9.89 7.06
C ILE A 42 -14.84 -9.57 6.16
N GLY A 43 -14.60 -8.83 5.08
CA GLY A 43 -15.55 -8.52 4.03
C GLY A 43 -15.51 -9.52 2.87
N ALA A 44 -16.39 -9.30 1.89
CA ALA A 44 -16.28 -9.97 0.60
C ALA A 44 -15.15 -9.34 -0.23
N ALA A 45 -14.67 -10.05 -1.26
CA ALA A 45 -13.74 -9.45 -2.23
C ALA A 45 -14.40 -8.21 -2.89
N GLY A 46 -13.65 -7.11 -3.00
CA GLY A 46 -14.15 -5.83 -3.51
C GLY A 46 -14.91 -4.97 -2.49
N SER A 47 -14.97 -5.36 -1.21
CA SER A 47 -15.72 -4.64 -0.18
C SER A 47 -15.04 -3.35 0.30
N VAL A 48 -13.71 -3.24 0.17
CA VAL A 48 -12.95 -2.05 0.57
C VAL A 48 -11.99 -1.59 -0.51
N SER A 49 -11.55 -2.46 -1.43
CA SER A 49 -10.53 -2.14 -2.43
C SER A 49 -10.91 -1.04 -3.41
N TYR A 50 -12.19 -0.67 -3.51
CA TYR A 50 -12.63 0.49 -4.29
C TYR A 50 -12.24 1.85 -3.66
N MET A 51 -11.91 1.86 -2.36
CA MET A 51 -11.44 3.03 -1.62
C MET A 51 -9.90 3.15 -1.60
N PHE A 52 -9.22 2.29 -2.35
CA PHE A 52 -7.76 2.29 -2.46
C PHE A 52 -7.37 2.32 -3.91
N ASP A 53 -6.35 3.11 -4.22
CA ASP A 53 -5.77 3.15 -5.54
C ASP A 53 -4.53 2.27 -5.63
N ASN A 54 -4.53 1.37 -6.61
CA ASN A 54 -3.34 0.60 -6.96
C ASN A 54 -2.34 1.51 -7.68
N THR A 55 -1.27 1.86 -6.99
CA THR A 55 -0.35 2.94 -7.34
C THR A 55 1.07 2.40 -7.46
N GLY A 56 1.80 2.82 -8.51
CA GLY A 56 3.23 2.55 -8.60
C GLY A 56 3.99 3.53 -7.73
N VAL A 57 4.86 3.04 -6.87
CA VAL A 57 5.70 3.85 -5.98
C VAL A 57 7.16 3.64 -6.34
N ILE A 58 7.86 4.74 -6.60
CA ILE A 58 9.30 4.77 -6.87
C ILE A 58 9.95 5.74 -5.91
N VAL A 59 10.98 5.30 -5.17
CA VAL A 59 11.73 6.14 -4.23
C VAL A 59 13.22 6.03 -4.51
N PHE A 60 13.92 7.17 -4.48
CA PHE A 60 15.37 7.27 -4.59
C PHE A 60 15.89 8.56 -3.96
N GLU A 61 17.18 8.63 -3.64
CA GLU A 61 17.83 9.82 -3.07
C GLU A 61 17.83 10.99 -4.08
N GLY A 62 17.35 12.15 -3.67
CA GLY A 62 17.27 13.34 -4.52
C GLY A 62 16.42 14.45 -3.91
N THR A 63 16.54 15.66 -4.48
CA THR A 63 15.92 16.86 -3.89
C THR A 63 15.29 17.81 -4.91
N ASP A 64 15.16 17.39 -6.17
CA ASP A 64 14.59 18.22 -7.25
C ASP A 64 13.35 17.54 -7.87
N PRO A 65 12.20 17.57 -7.19
CA PRO A 65 10.98 16.89 -7.65
C PRO A 65 10.45 17.49 -8.96
N ASP A 66 10.61 18.80 -9.18
CA ASP A 66 10.18 19.48 -10.41
C ASP A 66 10.93 18.92 -11.62
N HIS A 67 12.26 18.77 -11.53
CA HIS A 67 13.05 18.19 -12.61
C HIS A 67 12.67 16.73 -12.90
N ILE A 68 12.40 15.95 -11.85
CA ILE A 68 11.98 14.55 -11.99
C ILE A 68 10.61 14.44 -12.66
N PHE A 69 9.67 15.30 -12.27
CA PHE A 69 8.36 15.38 -12.90
C PHE A 69 8.47 15.68 -14.40
N GLU A 70 9.34 16.62 -14.81
CA GLU A 70 9.60 16.91 -16.22
C GLU A 70 10.15 15.70 -17.00
N ILE A 71 11.08 14.94 -16.41
CA ILE A 71 11.63 13.72 -17.04
C ILE A 71 10.51 12.71 -17.31
N LEU A 72 9.67 12.46 -16.31
CA LEU A 72 8.59 11.49 -16.40
C LEU A 72 7.51 11.92 -17.40
N LEU A 73 7.14 13.21 -17.39
CA LEU A 73 6.19 13.79 -18.33
C LEU A 73 6.68 13.68 -19.78
N ASN A 74 7.96 14.00 -20.03
CA ASN A 74 8.57 13.86 -21.37
C ASN A 74 8.64 12.40 -21.84
N ALA A 75 8.70 11.46 -20.91
CA ALA A 75 8.61 10.03 -21.19
C ALA A 75 7.15 9.53 -21.30
N GLU A 76 6.16 10.43 -21.20
CA GLU A 76 4.72 10.14 -21.22
C GLU A 76 4.27 9.20 -20.09
N VAL A 77 4.96 9.19 -18.96
CA VAL A 77 4.57 8.41 -17.78
C VAL A 77 3.32 9.04 -17.16
N ASP A 78 2.31 8.24 -16.86
CA ASP A 78 1.15 8.70 -16.11
C ASP A 78 1.50 8.83 -14.61
N VAL A 79 1.84 10.05 -14.22
CA VAL A 79 2.31 10.40 -12.88
C VAL A 79 1.17 11.08 -12.11
N ARG A 80 0.91 10.58 -10.91
CA ARG A 80 -0.04 11.15 -9.97
C ARG A 80 0.57 12.28 -9.15
N ASP A 81 1.77 12.05 -8.63
CA ASP A 81 2.49 13.02 -7.82
C ASP A 81 4.01 12.74 -7.77
N VAL A 82 4.79 13.78 -7.50
CA VAL A 82 6.25 13.71 -7.25
C VAL A 82 6.59 14.67 -6.12
N THR A 83 7.04 14.14 -4.99
CA THR A 83 7.36 14.90 -3.79
C THR A 83 8.82 14.72 -3.40
N GLU A 84 9.34 15.66 -2.60
CA GLU A 84 10.59 15.50 -1.88
C GLU A 84 10.27 15.31 -0.40
N GLU A 85 10.80 14.23 0.17
CA GLU A 85 10.61 13.84 1.55
C GLU A 85 11.94 13.36 2.16
N GLU A 86 12.47 14.14 3.10
CA GLU A 86 13.68 13.82 3.86
C GLU A 86 14.91 13.48 2.99
N GLY A 87 15.10 14.22 1.89
CA GLY A 87 16.20 14.00 0.95
C GLY A 87 15.97 12.88 -0.06
N ASN A 88 14.74 12.35 -0.14
CA ASN A 88 14.33 11.40 -1.16
C ASN A 88 13.27 12.00 -2.07
N ILE A 89 13.32 11.61 -3.35
CA ILE A 89 12.21 11.81 -4.27
C ILE A 89 11.27 10.62 -4.16
N VAL A 90 9.99 10.90 -3.95
CA VAL A 90 8.90 9.93 -3.93
C VAL A 90 8.00 10.19 -5.13
N ILE A 91 7.82 9.19 -5.99
CA ILE A 91 6.97 9.27 -7.17
C ILE A 91 5.81 8.31 -7.02
N TYR A 92 4.61 8.82 -7.28
CA TYR A 92 3.40 8.03 -7.42
C TYR A 92 2.97 8.02 -8.90
N THR A 93 2.88 6.84 -9.50
CA THR A 93 2.41 6.65 -10.89
C THR A 93 1.10 5.87 -10.92
N GLU A 94 0.40 5.90 -12.05
CA GLU A 94 -0.54 4.81 -12.33
C GLU A 94 0.17 3.45 -12.26
N SER A 95 -0.50 2.44 -11.72
CA SER A 95 0.11 1.11 -11.54
C SER A 95 0.61 0.48 -12.85
N THR A 96 -0.02 0.81 -13.98
CA THR A 96 0.40 0.33 -15.31
C THR A 96 1.72 0.95 -15.79
N ASP A 97 2.12 2.08 -15.21
CA ASP A 97 3.23 2.91 -15.68
C ASP A 97 4.47 2.82 -14.79
N LEU A 98 4.43 2.06 -13.68
CA LEU A 98 5.57 1.85 -12.78
C LEU A 98 6.86 1.50 -13.53
N HIS A 99 6.82 0.46 -14.38
CA HIS A 99 8.01 0.03 -15.13
C HIS A 99 8.47 1.05 -16.19
N LYS A 100 7.53 1.83 -16.75
CA LYS A 100 7.83 2.90 -17.69
C LYS A 100 8.55 4.05 -16.98
N GLY A 101 8.09 4.44 -15.79
CA GLY A 101 8.74 5.41 -14.91
C GLY A 101 10.17 5.00 -14.55
N ILE A 102 10.36 3.76 -14.08
CA ILE A 102 11.69 3.23 -13.76
C ILE A 102 12.63 3.29 -14.98
N ALA A 103 12.14 2.94 -16.16
CA ALA A 103 12.94 2.98 -17.38
C ALA A 103 13.33 4.42 -17.78
N ALA A 104 12.41 5.38 -17.64
CA ALA A 104 12.68 6.80 -17.91
C ALA A 104 13.75 7.37 -16.96
N LEU A 105 13.62 7.08 -15.66
CA LEU A 105 14.59 7.52 -14.64
C LEU A 105 15.98 6.92 -14.90
N LYS A 106 16.06 5.64 -15.24
CA LYS A 106 17.32 4.99 -15.64
C LYS A 106 17.95 5.62 -16.87
N ALA A 107 17.16 5.98 -17.87
CA ALA A 107 17.66 6.68 -19.05
C ALA A 107 18.19 8.09 -18.72
N ALA A 108 17.67 8.73 -17.68
CA ALA A 108 18.14 10.00 -17.15
C ALA A 108 19.34 9.87 -16.18
N GLY A 109 19.82 8.65 -15.92
CA GLY A 109 21.00 8.38 -15.07
C GLY A 109 20.69 7.99 -13.62
N ILE A 110 19.42 7.96 -13.22
CA ILE A 110 19.00 7.54 -11.88
C ILE A 110 18.86 6.02 -11.89
N THR A 111 19.79 5.32 -11.25
CA THR A 111 19.91 3.85 -11.34
C THR A 111 19.79 3.13 -10.02
N GLU A 112 19.91 3.85 -8.90
CA GLU A 112 19.77 3.34 -7.55
C GLU A 112 18.40 3.76 -7.00
N PHE A 113 17.56 2.78 -6.67
CA PHE A 113 16.22 2.98 -6.13
C PHE A 113 16.12 2.28 -4.78
N SER A 114 15.58 2.97 -3.79
CA SER A 114 15.27 2.37 -2.48
C SER A 114 13.97 1.58 -2.55
N THR A 115 12.99 2.05 -3.32
CA THR A 115 11.68 1.40 -3.49
C THR A 115 11.25 1.42 -4.95
N THR A 116 10.73 0.29 -5.44
CA THR A 116 10.05 0.17 -6.74
C THR A 116 8.98 -0.90 -6.66
N GLU A 117 7.76 -0.52 -6.30
CA GLU A 117 6.69 -1.51 -6.08
C GLU A 117 5.29 -0.95 -6.33
N LEU A 118 4.31 -1.85 -6.31
CA LEU A 118 2.91 -1.48 -6.29
C LEU A 118 2.44 -1.43 -4.84
N GLU A 119 1.74 -0.35 -4.51
CA GLU A 119 1.13 -0.07 -3.21
C GLU A 119 -0.38 0.19 -3.39
N MET A 120 -1.15 -0.04 -2.33
CA MET A 120 -2.56 0.35 -2.26
C MET A 120 -2.68 1.60 -1.39
N ILE A 121 -2.86 2.76 -2.03
CA ILE A 121 -2.95 4.05 -1.34
C ILE A 121 -4.42 4.36 -1.05
N ALA A 122 -4.77 4.65 0.20
CA ALA A 122 -6.15 4.98 0.56
C ALA A 122 -6.58 6.31 -0.06
N GLN A 123 -7.78 6.37 -0.65
CA GLN A 123 -8.34 7.60 -1.23
C GLN A 123 -8.79 8.61 -0.16
N SER A 124 -9.04 8.12 1.05
CA SER A 124 -9.40 8.95 2.19
C SER A 124 -9.00 8.26 3.49
N GLU A 125 -8.37 9.02 4.38
CA GLU A 125 -7.96 8.51 5.67
C GLU A 125 -8.97 8.86 6.77
N ILE A 126 -8.88 8.12 7.87
CA ILE A 126 -9.62 8.38 9.10
C ILE A 126 -8.66 8.40 10.29
N GLU A 127 -9.06 9.11 11.34
CA GLU A 127 -8.41 9.01 12.64
C GLU A 127 -9.26 8.16 13.58
N LEU A 128 -8.60 7.29 14.34
CA LEU A 128 -9.24 6.49 15.37
C LEU A 128 -9.06 7.13 16.76
N SER A 129 -10.03 6.88 17.64
CA SER A 129 -9.87 7.20 19.07
C SER A 129 -8.73 6.37 19.67
N PRO A 130 -8.09 6.78 20.79
CA PRO A 130 -6.98 6.01 21.36
C PRO A 130 -7.32 4.55 21.69
N GLU A 131 -8.55 4.28 22.12
CA GLU A 131 -9.03 2.92 22.40
C GLU A 131 -9.19 2.10 21.11
N ASP A 132 -9.83 2.66 20.10
CA ASP A 132 -9.98 2.00 18.80
C ASP A 132 -8.64 1.80 18.10
N LEU A 133 -7.71 2.75 18.28
CA LEU A 133 -6.38 2.72 17.71
C LEU A 133 -5.55 1.58 18.29
N GLU A 134 -5.58 1.39 19.61
CA GLU A 134 -4.89 0.25 20.26
C GLU A 134 -5.41 -1.09 19.73
N VAL A 135 -6.72 -1.21 19.54
CA VAL A 135 -7.34 -2.42 18.96
C VAL A 135 -6.93 -2.59 17.49
N PHE A 136 -6.93 -1.51 16.71
CA PHE A 136 -6.56 -1.52 15.30
C PHE A 136 -5.09 -1.86 15.09
N ALA A 137 -4.17 -1.28 15.86
CA ALA A 137 -2.75 -1.62 15.85
C ALA A 137 -2.56 -3.12 16.14
N GLY A 138 -3.21 -3.63 17.19
CA GLY A 138 -3.14 -5.06 17.50
C GLY A 138 -3.76 -5.98 16.43
N LEU A 139 -4.63 -5.47 15.55
CA LEU A 139 -5.14 -6.18 14.37
C LEU A 139 -4.12 -6.18 13.23
N VAL A 140 -3.53 -5.01 12.92
CA VAL A 140 -2.49 -4.86 11.89
C VAL A 140 -1.27 -5.71 12.24
N ASP A 141 -0.73 -5.58 13.45
CA ASP A 141 0.42 -6.38 13.93
C ASP A 141 0.17 -7.87 13.77
N ALA A 142 -1.03 -8.33 14.14
CA ALA A 142 -1.38 -9.75 14.07
C ALA A 142 -1.55 -10.26 12.63
N LEU A 143 -1.89 -9.38 11.68
CA LEU A 143 -1.91 -9.72 10.26
C LEU A 143 -0.48 -9.75 9.70
N GLU A 144 0.37 -8.79 10.06
CA GLU A 144 1.77 -8.74 9.63
C GLU A 144 2.61 -9.91 10.19
N ASP A 145 2.26 -10.41 11.38
CA ASP A 145 2.86 -11.59 12.00
C ASP A 145 2.44 -12.94 11.35
N ASP A 146 1.44 -12.96 10.45
CA ASP A 146 1.03 -14.20 9.77
C ASP A 146 1.96 -14.51 8.58
N ASP A 147 2.58 -15.70 8.60
CA ASP A 147 3.57 -16.14 7.60
C ASP A 147 3.09 -16.06 6.13
N ASP A 148 1.76 -16.15 5.88
CA ASP A 148 1.20 -16.10 4.54
C ASP A 148 0.90 -14.64 4.09
N VAL A 149 0.88 -13.66 4.99
CA VAL A 149 0.66 -12.23 4.71
C VAL A 149 1.98 -11.58 4.25
N GLN A 150 1.88 -10.72 3.24
CA GLN A 150 3.01 -10.03 2.63
C GLN A 150 2.95 -8.52 2.82
N LYS A 151 1.74 -7.95 2.73
CA LYS A 151 1.48 -6.53 2.91
C LYS A 151 0.13 -6.33 3.57
N VAL A 152 0.05 -5.32 4.44
CA VAL A 152 -1.19 -4.83 5.04
C VAL A 152 -1.33 -3.37 4.66
N TYR A 153 -2.47 -3.01 4.09
CA TYR A 153 -2.80 -1.62 3.75
C TYR A 153 -4.04 -1.20 4.51
N HIS A 154 -4.09 0.05 4.93
CA HIS A 154 -5.24 0.61 5.63
C HIS A 154 -5.42 2.09 5.39
N ASN A 155 -6.54 2.64 5.86
CA ASN A 155 -6.84 4.06 5.76
C ASN A 155 -6.78 4.81 7.11
N VAL A 156 -6.16 4.24 8.14
CA VAL A 156 -5.97 4.90 9.44
C VAL A 156 -4.72 5.78 9.40
N ALA A 157 -4.88 7.10 9.57
CA ALA A 157 -3.79 8.09 9.48
C ALA A 157 -2.92 8.17 10.75
N ASN A 158 -3.49 7.83 11.90
CA ASN A 158 -2.87 8.02 13.21
C ASN A 158 -2.37 6.72 13.84
N LEU A 159 -2.04 5.70 13.02
CA LEU A 159 -1.49 4.42 13.48
C LEU A 159 -0.07 4.55 14.03
#